data_AF-A0A7X7K2R1-F1
#
_entry.id   AF-A0A7X7K2R1-F1
#
_cell.length_a   1.000
_cell.length_b   1.000
_cell.length_c   1.000
_cell.angle_alpha   90.00
_cell.angle_beta   90.00
_cell.angle_gamma   90.00
#
_symmetry.space_group_name_H-M   'P 1'
#
loop_
_entity.id
_entity.type
_entity.pdbx_description
1 polymer ?
#
loop_
_entity_poly.entity_id
_entity_poly.type
_entity_poly.pdbx_seq_one_letter_code
_entity_poly.pdbx_strand_id
1 'polypeptide(L)'
;MRVLLVYDIPHDATRAKVADFCLDYGLDRIQYSAFTGDLARAHQEELMLRIGDRLGDRPGNVQLFAICEKDWRQRLEIIQEETDDVHSGKGGDK
;
A
#
# COMPACT_ATOMS: atom_id res chain seq x y z
N MET A 1 -2.40 -16.39 -6.24
CA MET A 1 -3.22 -16.20 -5.04
C MET A 1 -3.00 -14.77 -4.63
N ARG A 2 -4.08 -14.00 -4.58
CA ARG A 2 -3.97 -12.58 -4.31
C ARG A 2 -3.64 -12.36 -2.84
N VAL A 3 -2.77 -11.41 -2.57
CA VAL A 3 -2.46 -10.96 -1.22
C VAL A 3 -2.90 -9.52 -1.02
N LEU A 4 -3.25 -9.18 0.21
CA LEU A 4 -3.38 -7.82 0.69
C LEU A 4 -2.34 -7.63 1.79
N LEU A 5 -1.38 -6.74 1.55
CA LEU A 5 -0.40 -6.34 2.55
C LEU A 5 -0.78 -4.94 3.04
N VAL A 6 -0.94 -4.80 4.35
CA VAL A 6 -1.19 -3.52 5.02
C VAL A 6 -0.12 -3.29 6.07
N TYR A 7 0.26 -2.03 6.25
CA TYR A 7 1.22 -1.67 7.28
C TYR A 7 0.87 -0.39 8.01
N ASP A 8 1.40 -0.25 9.21
CA ASP A 8 1.46 0.98 9.98
C ASP A 8 2.89 1.15 10.49
N ILE A 9 3.65 2.07 9.89
CA ILE A 9 5.09 2.25 10.13
C ILE A 9 5.36 3.76 10.32
N PRO A 10 5.62 4.23 11.55
CA PRO A 10 5.86 5.65 11.82
C PRO A 10 7.14 6.17 11.18
N HIS A 11 8.20 5.35 11.15
CA HIS A 11 9.52 5.78 10.68
C HIS A 11 9.59 5.84 9.14
N ASP A 12 9.68 7.06 8.60
CA ASP A 12 9.57 7.35 7.16
C ASP A 12 10.51 6.54 6.27
N ALA A 13 11.80 6.50 6.59
CA ALA A 13 12.77 5.75 5.78
C ALA A 13 12.57 4.23 5.86
N THR A 14 11.94 3.72 6.92
CA THR A 14 11.57 2.30 7.01
C THR A 14 10.32 2.06 6.17
N ARG A 15 9.32 2.93 6.28
CA ARG A 15 8.09 2.87 5.49
C ARG A 15 8.36 2.94 3.99
N ALA A 16 9.21 3.87 3.56
CA ALA A 16 9.64 3.99 2.16
C ALA A 16 10.31 2.69 1.70
N LYS A 17 11.18 2.09 2.51
CA LYS A 17 11.86 0.86 2.11
C LYS A 17 10.94 -0.37 2.06
N VAL A 18 9.98 -0.46 2.97
CA VAL A 18 8.94 -1.51 2.93
C VAL A 18 8.07 -1.36 1.69
N ALA A 19 7.76 -0.13 1.29
CA ALA A 19 7.08 0.13 0.03
C ALA A 19 7.89 -0.34 -1.19
N ASP A 20 9.19 -0.04 -1.24
CA ASP A 20 10.07 -0.52 -2.32
C ASP A 20 10.04 -2.05 -2.40
N PHE A 21 10.14 -2.75 -1.25
CA PHE A 21 10.05 -4.20 -1.24
C PHE A 21 8.71 -4.70 -1.80
N CYS A 22 7.59 -4.09 -1.45
CA CYS A 22 6.30 -4.51 -2.01
C CYS A 22 6.28 -4.36 -3.54
N LEU A 23 6.82 -3.26 -4.07
CA LEU A 23 6.93 -3.02 -5.52
C LEU A 23 7.89 -4.01 -6.20
N ASP A 24 9.05 -4.29 -5.59
CA ASP A 24 10.06 -5.22 -6.12
C ASP A 24 9.50 -6.66 -6.24
N TYR A 25 8.56 -7.05 -5.37
CA TYR A 25 7.87 -8.34 -5.44
C TYR A 25 6.65 -8.33 -6.38
N GLY A 26 6.43 -7.24 -7.11
CA GLY A 26 5.34 -7.11 -8.09
C GLY A 26 3.97 -6.86 -7.46
N LEU A 27 3.92 -6.32 -6.23
CA LEU A 27 2.66 -5.85 -5.65
C LEU A 27 2.36 -4.42 -6.09
N ASP A 28 1.10 -4.16 -6.42
CA ASP A 28 0.59 -2.85 -6.76
C ASP A 28 0.17 -2.09 -5.50
N ARG A 29 0.55 -0.82 -5.42
CA ARG A 29 0.13 0.08 -4.33
C ARG A 29 -1.33 0.49 -4.53
N ILE A 30 -2.18 0.27 -3.52
CA ILE A 30 -3.61 0.63 -3.55
C ILE A 30 -3.97 1.73 -2.54
N GLN A 31 -3.19 1.90 -1.47
CA GLN A 31 -3.31 3.03 -0.54
C GLN A 31 -1.93 3.49 -0.06
N TYR A 32 -1.86 4.56 0.73
CA TYR A 32 -0.62 5.04 1.34
C TYR A 32 0.14 3.96 2.14
N SER A 33 -0.60 3.02 2.74
CA SER A 33 -0.02 1.93 3.51
C SER A 33 -0.60 0.55 3.17
N ALA A 34 -1.03 0.35 1.91
CA ALA A 34 -1.57 -0.93 1.47
C ALA A 34 -1.16 -1.29 0.04
N PHE A 35 -0.90 -2.58 -0.17
CA PHE A 35 -0.47 -3.19 -1.43
C PHE A 35 -1.25 -4.47 -1.73
N THR A 36 -1.46 -4.78 -3.01
CA THR A 36 -2.07 -6.05 -3.43
C THR A 36 -1.41 -6.59 -4.69
N GLY A 37 -1.44 -7.91 -4.87
CA GLY A 37 -0.89 -8.55 -6.06
C GLY A 37 -0.96 -10.06 -5.96
N ASP A 38 -0.63 -10.75 -7.05
CA ASP A 38 -0.52 -12.21 -7.04
C ASP A 38 0.88 -12.61 -6.59
N LEU A 39 0.95 -13.32 -5.46
CA LEU A 39 2.21 -13.70 -4.85
C LEU A 39 2.21 -15.16 -4.41
N ALA A 40 3.20 -15.93 -4.85
CA ALA A 40 3.38 -17.31 -4.43
C ALA A 40 3.72 -17.40 -2.93
N ARG A 41 3.34 -18.49 -2.27
CA ARG A 41 3.51 -18.64 -0.80
C ARG A 41 4.97 -18.45 -0.35
N ALA A 42 5.93 -19.00 -1.08
CA ALA A 42 7.35 -18.83 -0.78
C ALA A 42 7.78 -17.35 -0.83
N HIS A 43 7.35 -16.61 -1.86
CA HIS A 43 7.64 -15.17 -1.97
C HIS A 43 6.93 -14.34 -0.89
N GLN A 44 5.76 -14.76 -0.39
CA GLN A 44 5.12 -14.11 0.75
C GLN A 44 5.99 -14.22 2.00
N GLU A 45 6.50 -15.41 2.30
CA GLU A 45 7.34 -15.67 3.48
C GLU A 45 8.66 -14.90 3.37
N GLU A 46 9.28 -14.91 2.20
CA GLU A 46 10.51 -14.14 1.92
C GLU A 46 10.29 -12.62 2.07
N LEU A 47 9.21 -12.08 1.50
CA LEU A 47 8.85 -10.67 1.63
C LEU A 47 8.66 -10.28 3.10
N MET A 48 7.91 -11.07 3.86
CA MET A 48 7.67 -10.81 5.28
C MET A 48 8.95 -10.89 6.13
N LEU A 49 9.86 -11.80 5.81
CA LEU A 49 11.17 -11.88 6.46
C LEU A 49 11.99 -10.60 6.19
N ARG A 50 12.09 -10.17 4.93
CA ARG A 50 12.84 -8.95 4.57
C ARG A 50 12.25 -7.68 5.20
N ILE A 51 10.92 -7.61 5.30
CA ILE A 51 10.23 -6.53 6.01
C ILE A 51 10.56 -6.56 7.51
N GLY A 52 10.54 -7.74 8.13
CA GLY A 52 10.92 -7.93 9.53
C GLY A 52 12.36 -7.50 9.81
N ASP A 53 13.31 -7.93 8.97
CA ASP A 53 14.72 -7.53 9.07
C ASP A 53 14.90 -6.00 8.93
N ARG A 54 14.11 -5.38 8.04
CA ARG A 54 14.17 -3.93 7.80
C ARG A 54 13.57 -3.12 8.96
N LEU A 55 12.54 -3.65 9.63
CA LEU A 55 11.97 -3.08 10.84
C LEU A 55 12.98 -3.17 11.98
N GLY A 56 13.59 -4.33 12.21
CA GLY A 56 14.42 -4.59 13.39
C GLY A 56 13.62 -4.29 14.67
N ASP A 57 14.20 -3.51 15.57
CA ASP A 57 13.56 -3.11 16.84
C ASP A 57 12.65 -1.87 16.71
N ARG A 58 12.44 -1.35 15.50
CA ARG A 58 11.62 -0.15 15.30
C ARG A 58 10.13 -0.50 15.41
N PRO A 59 9.29 0.45 15.91
CA PRO A 59 7.85 0.26 15.90
C PRO A 59 7.33 0.12 14.48
N GLY A 60 6.45 -0.86 14.29
CA GLY A 60 5.70 -1.05 13.05
C GLY A 60 4.80 -2.28 13.13
N ASN A 61 3.68 -2.24 12.42
CA ASN A 61 2.78 -3.36 12.24
C ASN A 61 2.70 -3.66 10.75
N VAL A 62 2.91 -4.91 10.35
CA VAL A 62 2.75 -5.35 8.96
C VAL A 62 1.97 -6.64 8.95
N GLN A 63 0.90 -6.69 8.16
CA GLN A 63 0.04 -7.86 8.01
C GLN A 63 -0.11 -8.20 6.54
N LEU A 64 -0.02 -9.49 6.21
CA LEU A 64 -0.25 -10.02 4.88
C LEU A 64 -1.39 -11.03 4.95
N PHE A 65 -2.45 -10.77 4.20
CA PHE A 65 -3.61 -11.63 4.07
C PHE A 65 -3.61 -12.29 2.71
N ALA A 66 -3.70 -13.62 2.69
CA ALA A 66 -4.05 -14.35 1.49
C ALA A 66 -5.56 -14.27 1.27
N ILE A 67 -5.99 -13.72 0.14
CA ILE A 67 -7.41 -13.53 -0.18
C ILE A 67 -7.74 -14.37 -1.40
N CYS A 68 -8.81 -15.17 -1.31
CA CYS A 68 -9.27 -15.93 -2.46
C CYS A 68 -9.87 -14.99 -3.51
N GLU A 69 -9.87 -15.43 -4.77
CA GLU A 69 -10.32 -14.57 -5.88
C GLU A 69 -11.78 -14.13 -5.73
N LYS A 70 -12.64 -15.01 -5.17
CA LYS A 70 -14.04 -14.71 -4.91
C LYS A 70 -14.19 -13.54 -3.95
N ASP A 71 -13.55 -13.60 -2.78
CA ASP A 71 -13.68 -12.57 -1.75
C ASP A 71 -13.08 -11.24 -2.24
N TRP A 72 -11.97 -11.28 -2.98
CA TRP A 72 -11.37 -10.10 -3.57
C TRP A 72 -12.30 -9.36 -4.55
N ARG A 73 -13.07 -10.10 -5.35
CA ARG A 73 -14.07 -9.52 -6.27
C ARG A 73 -15.25 -8.89 -5.55
N GLN A 74 -15.50 -9.26 -4.30
CA GLN A 74 -16.59 -8.73 -3.48
C GLN A 74 -16.16 -7.52 -2.64
N ARG A 75 -14.91 -7.04 -2.77
CA ARG A 75 -14.43 -5.87 -2.03
C ARG A 75 -15.25 -4.63 -2.38
N LEU A 76 -15.47 -3.79 -1.38
CA LEU A 76 -16.07 -2.47 -1.52
C LEU A 76 -14.98 -1.41 -1.37
N GLU A 77 -15.05 -0.37 -2.19
CA GLU A 77 -14.05 0.69 -2.24
C GLU A 77 -14.74 2.05 -2.40
N ILE A 78 -14.20 3.07 -1.71
CA ILE A 78 -14.61 4.45 -1.83
C ILE A 78 -13.36 5.25 -2.14
N ILE A 79 -13.37 5.97 -3.27
CA ILE A 79 -12.28 6.85 -3.69
C ILE A 79 -12.85 8.28 -3.69
N GLN A 80 -12.19 9.17 -2.96
CA GLN A 80 -12.45 10.60 -2.99
C GLN A 80 -11.20 11.27 -3.53
N GLU A 81 -11.34 11.96 -4.65
CA GLU A 81 -10.28 12.73 -5.27
C GLU A 81 -10.47 14.20 -4.86
N GLU A 82 -9.37 14.94 -4.69
CA GLU A 82 -9.47 16.39 -4.54
C GLU A 82 -10.10 16.94 -5.82
N THR A 83 -11.24 17.63 -5.69
CA THR A 83 -11.76 18.42 -6.79
C THR A 83 -10.84 19.60 -6.99
N ASP A 84 -10.17 19.67 -8.14
CA ASP A 84 -9.46 20.88 -8.56
C ASP A 84 -10.44 22.05 -8.58
N ASP A 85 -10.45 22.85 -7.51
CA ASP A 85 -11.16 24.12 -7.47
C ASP A 85 -10.51 25.06 -8.49
N VAL A 86 -11.05 25.06 -9.72
CA VAL A 86 -10.73 26.05 -10.75
C VAL A 86 -11.15 27.42 -10.22
N HIS A 87 -10.25 28.08 -9.50
CA HIS A 87 -10.33 29.50 -9.23
C HIS A 87 -10.22 30.23 -10.57
N SER A 88 -11.36 30.51 -11.18
CA SER A 88 -11.47 31.52 -12.23
C SER A 88 -11.18 32.89 -11.62
N GLY A 89 -9.90 33.23 -11.54
CA GLY A 89 -9.45 34.60 -11.45
C GLY A 89 -9.84 35.35 -12.73
N LYS A 90 -10.91 36.13 -12.65
CA LYS A 90 -11.04 37.42 -13.34
C LYS A 90 -11.49 38.38 -12.24
N GLY A 91 -10.62 39.22 -11.67
CA GLY A 91 -9.73 40.13 -12.38
C GLY A 91 -10.62 41.23 -12.98
N GLY A 92 -10.66 42.37 -12.31
CA GLY A 92 -11.69 43.40 -12.47
C GLY A 92 -11.70 44.12 -13.81
N ASP A 93 -12.86 44.72 -14.09
CA ASP A 93 -12.94 46.02 -14.75
C ASP A 93 -14.35 46.61 -14.54
N LYS A 94 -14.46 47.56 -13.61
CA LYS A 94 -15.20 48.84 -13.70
C LYS A 94 -15.27 49.55 -12.35
#